data_AF-W0RI13-F1
#
_entry.id   AF-W0RI13-F1
#
_cell.length_a   1.000
_cell.length_b   1.000
_cell.length_c   1.000
_cell.angle_alpha   90.00
_cell.angle_beta   90.00
_cell.angle_gamma   90.00
#
_symmetry.space_group_name_H-M   'P 1'
#
loop_
_entity.id
_entity.type
_entity.pdbx_description
1 polymer ?
#
loop_
_entity_poly.entity_id
_entity_poly.type
_entity_poly.pdbx_seq_one_letter_code
_entity_poly.pdbx_strand_id
1 'polypeptide(L)'
;MSFGGTRVAVVPRRGRRRRRRARAHGSTRLAPTALAPTALAALGFIGGIAVGAALWSRLLDVNRRGLFSHHPVRRFAAISYLGARPSVDTVRLLRDYIAWEPHPLLRRRARRVLRAVEELLERHGP
;
A
#
# COMPACT_ATOMS: atom_id res chain seq x y z
N MET A 1 7.60 78.71 36.59
CA MET A 1 7.20 80.01 35.97
C MET A 1 7.31 79.85 34.46
N SER A 2 6.23 80.09 33.71
CA SER A 2 6.07 79.61 32.32
C SER A 2 6.90 80.39 31.29
N PHE A 3 7.75 79.67 30.56
CA PHE A 3 8.45 80.01 29.30
C PHE A 3 8.64 78.65 28.61
N GLY A 4 8.56 78.43 27.31
CA GLY A 4 8.63 79.26 26.12
C GLY A 4 8.96 78.27 24.99
N GLY A 5 8.37 78.48 23.80
CA GLY A 5 8.43 77.51 22.71
C GLY A 5 9.76 77.42 21.95
N THR A 6 9.72 76.55 20.92
CA THR A 6 10.58 76.44 19.73
C THR A 6 12.02 75.92 19.86
N ARG A 7 12.31 74.85 19.09
CA ARG A 7 13.32 74.75 18.00
C ARG A 7 13.38 73.28 17.53
N VAL A 8 12.89 72.98 16.33
CA VAL A 8 13.62 72.86 15.05
C VAL A 8 14.70 71.77 15.04
N ALA A 9 14.52 70.86 14.08
CA ALA A 9 15.32 69.71 13.74
C ALA A 9 16.79 70.00 13.44
N VAL A 10 17.68 69.07 13.81
CA VAL A 10 19.01 68.92 13.21
C VAL A 10 19.35 67.44 13.06
N VAL A 11 19.54 67.05 11.79
CA VAL A 11 20.14 65.80 11.31
C VAL A 11 21.64 65.78 11.63
N PRO A 12 22.22 64.60 11.93
CA PRO A 12 23.55 64.33 11.42
C PRO A 12 23.71 62.96 10.72
N ARG A 13 24.21 63.06 9.48
CA ARG A 13 25.37 62.35 8.92
C ARG A 13 25.41 60.81 8.91
N ARG A 14 24.97 60.28 7.76
CA ARG A 14 25.74 59.47 6.79
C ARG A 14 27.04 58.82 7.32
N GLY A 15 26.90 57.68 7.99
CA GLY A 15 27.96 56.68 8.16
C GLY A 15 28.00 55.70 6.99
N ARG A 16 28.73 56.04 5.92
CA ARG A 16 29.27 55.01 5.01
C ARG A 16 30.27 54.18 5.82
N ARG A 17 30.11 52.86 5.88
CA ARG A 17 31.18 51.90 5.50
C ARG A 17 30.78 50.45 5.80
N ARG A 18 30.86 49.68 4.73
CA ARG A 18 31.58 48.41 4.63
C ARG A 18 31.01 47.21 5.38
N ARG A 19 30.74 46.22 4.52
CA ARG A 19 31.16 44.84 4.67
C ARG A 19 30.51 44.12 5.84
N ARG A 20 29.54 43.30 5.50
CA ARG A 20 29.69 41.86 5.70
C ARG A 20 28.84 41.13 4.69
N ARG A 21 29.54 40.44 3.79
CA ARG A 21 29.02 39.27 3.10
C ARG A 21 28.62 38.30 4.22
N ALA A 22 27.33 38.19 4.47
CA ALA A 22 26.78 37.03 5.12
C ALA A 22 25.95 36.32 4.05
N ARG A 23 26.63 35.45 3.30
CA ARG A 23 25.99 34.27 2.72
C ARG A 23 25.50 33.47 3.93
N ALA A 24 24.26 33.74 4.34
CA ALA A 24 23.55 32.90 5.28
C ALA A 24 22.68 31.97 4.45
N HIS A 25 23.22 30.77 4.21
CA HIS A 25 22.41 29.57 4.15
C HIS A 25 21.64 29.45 5.46
N GLY A 26 20.36 29.06 5.36
CA GLY A 26 19.44 28.95 6.49
C GLY A 26 18.25 29.85 6.22
N SER A 27 17.03 29.36 6.12
CA SER A 27 16.49 28.08 6.51
C SER A 27 15.25 27.87 5.65
N THR A 28 15.00 26.62 5.29
CA THR A 28 13.70 26.06 4.99
C THR A 28 12.62 26.80 5.81
N ARG A 29 11.96 27.78 5.19
CA ARG A 29 10.70 28.27 5.70
C ARG A 29 9.75 27.12 5.44
N LEU A 30 9.58 26.29 6.45
CA LEU A 30 8.36 25.55 6.70
C LEU A 30 7.27 26.62 6.67
N ALA A 31 6.68 26.85 5.50
CA ALA A 31 5.42 27.55 5.38
C ALA A 31 4.37 26.54 5.86
N PRO A 32 3.82 26.69 7.07
CA PRO A 32 2.67 25.90 7.45
C PRO A 32 1.51 26.38 6.55
N THR A 33 0.61 25.49 6.17
CA THR A 33 -0.72 25.82 5.61
C THR A 33 -0.84 26.17 4.12
N ALA A 34 -0.02 25.57 3.26
CA ALA A 34 -0.52 25.19 1.95
C ALA A 34 -0.06 23.76 1.70
N LEU A 35 -0.91 22.79 2.02
CA LEU A 35 -0.75 21.47 1.43
C LEU A 35 -0.82 21.72 -0.08
N ALA A 36 0.34 21.76 -0.73
CA ALA A 36 0.41 21.98 -2.16
C ALA A 36 -0.60 21.02 -2.80
N PRO A 37 -1.38 21.45 -3.79
CA PRO A 37 -2.43 20.61 -4.38
C PRO A 37 -1.88 19.25 -4.83
N THR A 38 -0.61 19.19 -5.19
CA THR A 38 0.17 17.98 -5.47
C THR A 38 0.38 17.07 -4.27
N ALA A 39 0.66 17.61 -3.08
CA ALA A 39 0.78 16.84 -1.84
C ALA A 39 -0.57 16.27 -1.40
N LEU A 40 -1.64 17.05 -1.56
CA LEU A 40 -3.01 16.59 -1.31
C LEU A 40 -3.41 15.47 -2.28
N ALA A 41 -3.10 15.64 -3.57
CA ALA A 41 -3.35 14.65 -4.61
C ALA A 41 -2.53 13.36 -4.39
N ALA A 42 -1.26 13.47 -4.00
CA ALA A 42 -0.41 12.32 -3.70
C ALA A 42 -0.92 11.54 -2.47
N LEU A 43 -1.32 12.23 -1.40
CA LEU A 43 -1.94 11.60 -0.23
C LEU A 43 -3.27 10.94 -0.59
N GLY A 44 -4.10 11.59 -1.40
CA GLY A 44 -5.36 11.03 -1.91
C GLY A 44 -5.14 9.81 -2.79
N PHE A 45 -4.10 9.80 -3.64
CA PHE A 45 -3.77 8.67 -4.50
C PHE A 45 -3.26 7.47 -3.70
N ILE A 46 -2.34 7.69 -2.75
CA ILE A 46 -1.84 6.63 -1.87
C ILE A 46 -2.96 6.09 -0.98
N GLY A 47 -3.77 6.98 -0.39
CA GLY A 47 -4.93 6.60 0.40
C GLY A 47 -5.98 5.84 -0.43
N GLY A 48 -6.24 6.30 -1.66
CA GLY A 48 -7.15 5.66 -2.61
C GLY A 48 -6.70 4.27 -3.03
N ILE A 49 -5.40 4.07 -3.30
CA ILE A 49 -4.83 2.74 -3.59
C ILE A 49 -4.95 1.83 -2.37
N ALA A 50 -4.60 2.31 -1.18
CA ALA A 50 -4.68 1.50 0.04
C ALA A 50 -6.12 1.06 0.34
N VAL A 51 -7.09 1.98 0.24
CA VAL A 51 -8.51 1.69 0.44
C VAL A 51 -9.04 0.80 -0.68
N GLY A 52 -8.67 1.06 -1.93
CA GLY A 52 -9.06 0.25 -3.09
C GLY A 52 -8.51 -1.17 -3.00
N ALA A 53 -7.25 -1.34 -2.61
CA ALA A 53 -6.63 -2.64 -2.36
C ALA A 53 -7.28 -3.36 -1.18
N ALA A 54 -7.54 -2.66 -0.08
CA ALA A 54 -8.22 -3.24 1.07
C ALA A 54 -9.66 -3.68 0.72
N LEU A 55 -10.38 -2.87 -0.06
CA LEU A 55 -11.72 -3.18 -0.54
C LEU A 55 -11.70 -4.34 -1.54
N TRP A 56 -10.74 -4.37 -2.46
CA TRP A 56 -10.53 -5.49 -3.39
C TRP A 56 -10.20 -6.78 -2.64
N SER A 57 -9.32 -6.70 -1.64
CA SER A 57 -9.03 -7.82 -0.74
C SER A 57 -10.27 -8.24 0.03
N ARG A 58 -11.09 -7.31 0.53
CA ARG A 58 -12.37 -7.59 1.21
C ARG A 58 -13.40 -8.21 0.27
N LEU A 59 -13.48 -7.78 -0.99
CA LEU A 59 -14.38 -8.33 -2.01
C LEU A 59 -13.96 -9.74 -2.42
N LEU A 60 -12.64 -9.95 -2.60
CA LEU A 60 -12.06 -11.28 -2.77
C LEU A 60 -12.30 -12.16 -1.54
N ASP A 61 -12.27 -11.60 -0.33
CA ASP A 61 -12.52 -12.32 0.92
C ASP A 61 -13.99 -12.68 1.12
N VAL A 62 -14.92 -11.75 0.82
CA VAL A 62 -16.37 -11.96 0.98
C VAL A 62 -16.85 -13.04 0.00
N ASN A 63 -16.32 -13.09 -1.22
CA ASN A 63 -16.60 -14.17 -2.18
C ASN A 63 -15.85 -15.49 -1.87
N ARG A 64 -14.94 -15.49 -0.88
CA ARG A 64 -14.15 -16.64 -0.41
C ARG A 64 -14.61 -17.22 0.92
N ARG A 65 -15.70 -16.72 1.53
CA ARG A 65 -16.25 -17.25 2.80
C ARG A 65 -16.84 -18.67 2.68
N GLY A 66 -17.00 -19.19 1.46
CA GLY A 66 -17.27 -20.61 1.21
C GLY A 66 -16.02 -21.51 1.21
N LEU A 67 -14.85 -20.99 0.79
CA LEU A 67 -13.63 -21.78 0.52
C LEU A 67 -12.47 -21.54 1.51
N PHE A 68 -12.50 -20.44 2.28
CA PHE A 68 -11.44 -20.07 3.24
C PHE A 68 -12.04 -19.73 4.61
N SER A 69 -12.37 -20.75 5.41
CA SER A 69 -12.26 -20.52 6.85
C SER A 69 -10.79 -20.56 7.24
N HIS A 70 -10.43 -19.87 8.33
CA HIS A 70 -9.11 -19.90 8.97
C HIS A 70 -8.70 -21.31 9.46
N HIS A 71 -9.57 -22.31 9.33
CA HIS A 71 -9.29 -23.68 9.76
C HIS A 71 -8.62 -24.50 8.65
N PRO A 72 -7.43 -25.07 8.92
CA PRO A 72 -6.72 -25.92 7.96
C PRO A 72 -7.55 -27.13 7.49
N VAL A 73 -8.52 -27.56 8.30
CA VAL A 73 -9.45 -28.67 7.99
C VAL A 73 -10.37 -28.36 6.81
N ARG A 74 -10.88 -27.12 6.70
CA ARG A 74 -11.76 -26.72 5.58
C ARG A 74 -11.00 -26.63 4.26
N ARG A 75 -9.74 -26.17 4.29
CA ARG A 75 -8.85 -26.19 3.12
C ARG A 75 -8.53 -27.62 2.68
N PHE A 76 -8.28 -28.52 3.64
CA PHE A 76 -8.07 -29.94 3.35
C PHE A 76 -9.30 -30.61 2.71
N ALA A 77 -10.51 -30.28 3.18
CA ALA A 77 -11.76 -30.76 2.61
C ALA A 77 -11.94 -30.25 1.17
N ALA A 78 -11.62 -28.97 0.90
CA ALA A 78 -11.66 -28.41 -0.46
C ALA A 78 -10.67 -29.10 -1.41
N ILE A 79 -9.43 -29.36 -0.95
CA ILE A 79 -8.43 -30.12 -1.73
C ILE A 79 -8.96 -31.53 -2.04
N SER A 80 -9.60 -32.19 -1.07
CA SER A 80 -10.15 -33.54 -1.25
C SER A 80 -11.35 -33.54 -2.19
N TYR A 81 -12.23 -32.53 -2.11
CA TYR A 81 -13.38 -32.37 -2.99
C TYR A 81 -12.97 -32.13 -4.45
N LEU A 82 -11.95 -31.28 -4.67
CA LEU A 82 -11.39 -31.03 -6.00
C LEU A 82 -10.78 -32.30 -6.60
N GLY A 83 -10.12 -33.13 -5.79
CA GLY A 83 -9.60 -34.42 -6.23
C GLY A 83 -10.67 -35.40 -6.74
N ALA A 84 -11.92 -35.25 -6.32
CA ALA A 84 -13.03 -36.07 -6.78
C ALA A 84 -13.65 -35.58 -8.11
N ARG A 85 -13.25 -34.40 -8.60
CA ARG A 85 -13.75 -33.80 -9.85
C ARG A 85 -12.58 -33.46 -10.78
N PRO A 86 -12.08 -34.45 -11.54
CA PRO A 86 -11.01 -34.22 -12.49
C PRO A 86 -11.52 -33.33 -13.64
N SER A 87 -10.90 -32.15 -13.79
CA SER A 87 -11.12 -31.23 -14.89
C SER A 87 -9.88 -30.36 -15.12
N VAL A 88 -9.75 -29.77 -16.31
CA VAL A 88 -8.65 -28.84 -16.62
C VAL A 88 -8.66 -27.62 -15.70
N ASP A 89 -9.84 -27.12 -15.35
CA ASP A 89 -10.00 -26.03 -14.39
C ASP A 89 -9.53 -26.43 -12.99
N THR A 90 -9.82 -27.65 -12.55
CA THR A 90 -9.33 -28.19 -11.26
C THR A 90 -7.80 -28.20 -11.22
N VAL A 91 -7.13 -28.61 -12.31
CA VAL A 91 -5.66 -28.61 -12.42
C VAL A 91 -5.10 -27.18 -12.27
N ARG A 92 -5.68 -26.22 -13.00
CA ARG A 92 -5.25 -24.81 -12.95
C ARG A 92 -5.42 -24.23 -11.55
N LEU A 93 -6.58 -24.48 -10.92
CA LEU A 93 -6.90 -24.04 -9.57
C LEU A 93 -5.93 -24.64 -8.53
N LEU A 94 -5.58 -25.93 -8.64
CA LEU A 94 -4.63 -26.57 -7.73
C LEU A 94 -3.22 -25.98 -7.87
N ARG A 95 -2.77 -25.64 -9.09
CA ARG A 95 -1.46 -25.00 -9.32
C ARG A 95 -1.40 -23.61 -8.68
N ASP A 96 -2.43 -22.80 -8.88
CA ASP A 96 -2.54 -21.47 -8.28
C ASP A 96 -2.59 -21.55 -6.74
N TYR A 97 -3.33 -22.54 -6.20
CA TYR A 97 -3.36 -22.82 -4.76
C TYR A 97 -1.99 -23.20 -4.20
N ILE A 98 -1.25 -24.07 -4.88
CA ILE A 98 0.10 -24.50 -4.46
C ILE A 98 1.09 -23.34 -4.44
N ALA A 99 0.97 -22.41 -5.38
CA ALA A 99 1.84 -21.23 -5.46
C ALA A 99 1.61 -20.26 -4.28
N TRP A 100 0.37 -20.16 -3.79
CA TRP A 100 -0.02 -19.21 -2.76
C TRP A 100 -0.06 -19.78 -1.33
N GLU A 101 -0.13 -21.10 -1.14
CA GLU A 101 -0.29 -21.72 0.20
C GLU A 101 1.01 -21.68 1.04
N PRO A 102 1.00 -21.05 2.24
CA PRO A 102 2.18 -20.97 3.11
C PRO A 102 2.49 -22.27 3.87
N HIS A 103 1.50 -23.14 4.11
CA HIS A 103 1.70 -24.37 4.90
C HIS A 103 2.34 -25.50 4.07
N PRO A 104 3.53 -25.99 4.43
CA PRO A 104 4.26 -26.97 3.63
C PRO A 104 3.55 -28.34 3.56
N LEU A 105 2.83 -28.74 4.61
CA LEU A 105 2.10 -30.02 4.65
C LEU A 105 0.90 -30.03 3.69
N LEU A 106 0.09 -28.95 3.69
CA LEU A 106 -1.03 -28.81 2.77
C LEU A 106 -0.55 -28.73 1.32
N ARG A 107 0.55 -28.00 1.09
CA ARG A 107 1.18 -27.90 -0.24
C ARG A 107 1.63 -29.26 -0.77
N ARG A 108 2.20 -30.12 0.09
CA ARG A 108 2.58 -31.50 -0.29
C ARG A 108 1.35 -32.35 -0.63
N ARG A 109 0.25 -32.23 0.12
CA ARG A 109 -1.00 -32.97 -0.16
C ARG A 109 -1.64 -32.49 -1.46
N ALA A 110 -1.76 -31.18 -1.66
CA ALA A 110 -2.29 -30.59 -2.89
C ALA A 110 -1.50 -31.05 -4.13
N ARG A 111 -0.17 -31.10 -4.06
CA ARG A 111 0.65 -31.66 -5.15
C ARG A 111 0.32 -33.12 -5.47
N ARG A 112 0.09 -33.96 -4.45
CA ARG A 112 -0.30 -35.37 -4.69
C ARG A 112 -1.66 -35.46 -5.37
N VAL A 113 -2.62 -34.63 -4.96
CA VAL A 113 -3.94 -34.58 -5.59
C VAL A 113 -3.84 -34.05 -7.02
N LEU A 114 -3.04 -33.02 -7.25
CA LEU A 114 -2.78 -32.49 -8.60
C LEU A 114 -2.27 -33.58 -9.54
N ARG A 115 -1.25 -34.35 -9.10
CA ARG A 115 -0.72 -35.47 -9.89
C ARG A 115 -1.79 -36.52 -10.20
N ALA A 116 -2.57 -36.92 -9.19
CA ALA A 116 -3.65 -37.90 -9.39
C ALA A 116 -4.72 -37.39 -10.37
N VAL A 117 -5.07 -36.10 -10.33
CA VAL A 117 -6.03 -35.49 -11.25
C VAL A 117 -5.45 -35.38 -12.67
N GLU A 118 -4.17 -34.96 -12.80
CA GLU A 118 -3.45 -34.94 -14.09
C GLU A 118 -3.46 -36.33 -14.73
N GLU A 119 -3.09 -37.38 -13.99
CA GLU A 119 -3.11 -38.78 -14.46
C GLU A 119 -4.51 -39.27 -14.85
N LEU A 120 -5.54 -38.87 -14.10
CA LEU A 120 -6.93 -39.23 -14.41
C LEU A 120 -7.43 -38.58 -15.71
N LEU A 121 -7.06 -37.32 -15.93
CA LEU A 121 -7.41 -36.58 -17.15
C LEU A 121 -6.67 -37.15 -18.37
N GLU A 122 -5.39 -37.46 -18.22
CA GLU A 122 -4.61 -38.14 -19.27
C GLU A 122 -5.23 -39.49 -19.66
N ARG A 123 -5.81 -40.21 -18.70
CA ARG A 123 -6.46 -41.50 -18.93
C ARG A 123 -7.83 -41.41 -19.61
N HIS A 124 -8.61 -40.36 -19.34
CA HIS A 124 -10.00 -40.27 -19.79
C HIS A 124 -10.22 -39.32 -20.97
N GLY A 125 -9.18 -38.60 -21.41
CA GLY A 125 -9.30 -37.59 -22.46
C GLY A 125 -10.07 -36.34 -21.97
N PRO A 126 -9.78 -35.15 -22.55
CA PRO A 126 -10.42 -33.90 -22.15
C PRO A 126 -11.92 -33.84 -22.46
#